data_AF-A0A7C7UY93-F1
#
_entry.id   AF-A0A7C7UY93-F1
#
_cell.length_a   1.000
_cell.length_b   1.000
_cell.length_c   1.000
_cell.angle_alpha   90.00
_cell.angle_beta   90.00
_cell.angle_gamma   90.00
#
_symmetry.space_group_name_H-M   'P 1'
#
loop_
_entity.id
_entity.type
_entity.pdbx_description
1 polymer ?
#
loop_
_entity_poly.entity_id
_entity_poly.type
_entity_poly.pdbx_seq_one_letter_code
_entity_poly.pdbx_strand_id
1 'polypeptide(L)'
;MTPAMRDALQAVGRRVTFASGDILRHKGAFAPDMLLIVHGDVDCALSDASDVHLTVGPDTIVGEIGFLTGKGANATLRALGPVEALSLDSSALQRLQRETPAIAADILRLLARLIQDRTEQNEGLLADIEPRDDGGFEIVRCSTLDQLRIAQRVRYDVYCLEFGRSSPYADADEGTIVDELDENGTSFVAYHDGLAVGTVRVNLGRDGDFGILSDLYGIPGTPFSIEDSSIITKYAIREAYRGGSAYIRLFAAIGTFVHASGATAIFIDCNPELARFYATMGFTRTADNFVHYENGLSVPMVLDLVDYQDRMSFAERYRKNRWR
;
A
#
# COMPACT_ATOMS: atom_id res chain seq x y z
N MET A 1 6.66 -20.92 5.83
CA MET A 1 5.62 -20.39 6.75
C MET A 1 5.91 -20.90 8.16
N THR A 2 5.82 -20.08 9.20
CA THR A 2 6.04 -20.54 10.60
C THR A 2 4.76 -21.16 11.17
N PRO A 3 4.83 -21.97 12.26
CA PRO A 3 3.63 -22.50 12.92
C PRO A 3 2.66 -21.40 13.38
N ALA A 4 3.18 -20.33 13.99
CA ALA A 4 2.34 -19.21 14.44
C ALA A 4 1.60 -18.52 13.28
N MET A 5 2.24 -18.35 12.12
CA MET A 5 1.58 -17.82 10.92
C MET A 5 0.47 -18.75 10.42
N ARG A 6 0.73 -20.06 10.43
CA ARG A 6 -0.25 -21.07 10.01
C ARG A 6 -1.48 -21.03 10.91
N ASP A 7 -1.28 -21.02 12.23
CA ASP A 7 -2.36 -21.00 13.21
C ASP A 7 -3.20 -19.73 13.10
N ALA A 8 -2.55 -18.58 12.91
CA ALA A 8 -3.22 -17.30 12.71
C ALA A 8 -4.05 -17.29 11.41
N LEU A 9 -3.51 -17.80 10.30
CA LEU A 9 -4.25 -17.94 9.04
C LEU A 9 -5.42 -18.92 9.13
N GLN A 10 -5.27 -20.02 9.90
CA GLN A 10 -6.35 -20.97 10.16
C GLN A 10 -7.48 -20.36 10.99
N ALA A 11 -7.17 -19.45 11.91
CA ALA A 11 -8.16 -18.77 12.74
C ALA A 11 -9.04 -17.81 11.93
N VAL A 12 -8.48 -17.16 10.90
CA VAL A 12 -9.20 -16.15 10.10
C VAL A 12 -9.70 -16.66 8.75
N GLY A 13 -9.14 -17.74 8.21
CA GLY A 13 -9.44 -18.25 6.87
C GLY A 13 -10.69 -19.13 6.83
N ARG A 14 -11.42 -19.08 5.70
CA ARG A 14 -12.58 -19.95 5.47
C ARG A 14 -12.13 -21.24 4.79
N ARG A 15 -12.45 -22.40 5.36
CA ARG A 15 -12.14 -23.70 4.75
C ARG A 15 -12.91 -23.91 3.44
N VAL A 16 -12.20 -24.36 2.41
CA VAL A 16 -12.73 -24.77 1.11
C VAL A 16 -12.10 -26.08 0.69
N THR A 17 -12.84 -26.89 -0.06
CA THR A 17 -12.37 -28.19 -0.55
C THR A 17 -12.61 -28.32 -2.05
N PHE A 18 -11.75 -29.08 -2.71
CA PHE A 18 -11.79 -29.34 -4.15
C PHE A 18 -11.58 -30.84 -4.40
N ALA A 19 -12.34 -31.40 -5.34
CA ALA A 19 -12.15 -32.77 -5.81
C ALA A 19 -11.02 -32.85 -6.84
N SER A 20 -10.54 -34.06 -7.10
CA SER A 20 -9.54 -34.29 -8.16
C SER A 20 -10.05 -33.79 -9.51
N GLY A 21 -9.24 -32.99 -10.21
CA GLY A 21 -9.56 -32.40 -11.50
C GLY A 21 -10.26 -31.05 -11.43
N ASP A 22 -10.77 -30.63 -10.27
CA ASP A 22 -11.44 -29.34 -10.08
C ASP A 22 -10.50 -28.17 -10.40
N ILE A 23 -11.07 -27.12 -10.96
CA ILE A 23 -10.35 -25.86 -11.19
C ILE A 23 -10.55 -24.95 -9.98
N LEU A 24 -9.44 -24.60 -9.33
CA LEU A 24 -9.41 -23.65 -8.21
C LEU A 24 -9.45 -22.21 -8.74
N ARG A 25 -8.75 -21.96 -9.86
CA ARG A 25 -8.63 -20.67 -10.54
C ARG A 25 -8.49 -20.86 -12.04
N HIS A 26 -9.16 -20.01 -12.81
CA HIS A 26 -8.93 -19.90 -14.25
C HIS A 26 -8.01 -18.73 -14.53
N LYS A 27 -7.03 -18.91 -15.41
CA LYS A 27 -6.21 -17.80 -15.91
C LYS A 27 -7.09 -16.68 -16.47
N GLY A 28 -6.72 -15.43 -16.15
CA GLY A 28 -7.45 -14.23 -16.53
C GLY A 28 -8.70 -13.94 -15.71
N ALA A 29 -9.23 -14.92 -14.95
CA ALA A 29 -10.38 -14.70 -14.10
C ALA A 29 -9.99 -13.93 -12.83
N PHE A 30 -10.79 -12.95 -12.47
CA PHE A 30 -10.68 -12.26 -11.18
C PHE A 30 -11.16 -13.17 -10.05
N ALA A 31 -10.44 -13.14 -8.92
CA ALA A 31 -10.87 -13.77 -7.69
C ALA A 31 -10.66 -12.78 -6.52
N PRO A 32 -11.65 -12.65 -5.61
CA PRO A 32 -11.59 -11.71 -4.50
C PRO A 32 -10.77 -12.25 -3.30
N ASP A 33 -10.09 -13.39 -3.46
CA ASP A 33 -9.40 -14.10 -2.40
C ASP A 33 -8.17 -14.87 -2.91
N MET A 34 -7.21 -15.10 -2.02
CA MET A 34 -6.10 -16.04 -2.22
C MET A 34 -6.35 -17.35 -1.46
N LEU A 35 -5.66 -18.42 -1.86
CA LEU A 35 -5.80 -19.74 -1.26
C LEU A 35 -4.50 -20.18 -0.61
N LEU A 36 -4.56 -20.62 0.65
CA LEU A 36 -3.49 -21.37 1.31
C LEU A 36 -3.80 -22.86 1.23
N ILE A 37 -2.97 -23.64 0.55
CA ILE A 37 -3.12 -25.10 0.47
C ILE A 37 -2.76 -25.71 1.83
N VAL A 38 -3.71 -26.46 2.41
CA VAL A 38 -3.55 -27.16 3.69
C VAL A 38 -3.27 -28.64 3.46
N HIS A 39 -3.91 -29.23 2.45
CA HIS A 39 -3.74 -30.63 2.08
C HIS A 39 -3.92 -30.81 0.56
N GLY A 40 -3.21 -31.79 -0.01
CA GLY A 40 -3.26 -32.12 -1.43
C GLY A 40 -2.31 -31.30 -2.29
N ASP A 41 -2.25 -31.66 -3.57
CA ASP A 41 -1.38 -31.03 -4.57
C ASP A 41 -2.21 -30.35 -5.67
N VAL A 42 -1.71 -29.21 -6.14
CA VAL A 42 -2.31 -28.37 -7.16
C VAL A 42 -1.31 -28.20 -8.30
N ASP A 43 -1.78 -28.43 -9.51
CA ASP A 43 -1.08 -28.11 -10.75
C ASP A 43 -1.30 -26.65 -11.13
N CYS A 44 -0.21 -25.93 -11.41
CA CYS A 44 -0.21 -24.54 -11.83
C CYS A 44 0.30 -24.43 -13.27
N ALA A 45 -0.59 -24.05 -14.19
CA ALA A 45 -0.30 -23.87 -15.60
C ALA A 45 -0.30 -22.38 -15.98
N LEU A 46 0.87 -21.85 -16.32
CA LEU A 46 1.05 -20.42 -16.67
C LEU A 46 0.47 -20.05 -18.04
N SER A 47 0.28 -21.02 -18.94
CA SER A 47 -0.48 -20.83 -20.17
C SER A 47 -1.09 -22.15 -20.64
N ASP A 48 -2.24 -22.06 -21.31
CA ASP A 48 -2.92 -23.24 -21.88
C ASP A 48 -2.13 -23.87 -23.04
N ALA A 49 -1.08 -23.19 -23.54
CA ALA A 49 -0.22 -23.63 -24.64
C ALA A 49 1.19 -24.04 -24.22
N SER A 50 1.57 -23.85 -22.94
CA SER A 50 2.91 -24.18 -22.44
C SER A 50 2.87 -25.46 -21.62
N ASP A 51 3.81 -26.38 -21.89
CA ASP A 51 4.04 -27.58 -21.07
C ASP A 51 4.70 -27.28 -19.70
N VAL A 52 4.81 -26.01 -19.31
CA VAL A 52 5.41 -25.63 -18.02
C VAL A 52 4.35 -25.70 -16.93
N HIS A 53 4.31 -26.85 -16.27
CA HIS A 53 3.47 -27.15 -15.12
C HIS A 53 4.31 -27.12 -13.83
N LEU A 54 3.83 -26.38 -12.83
CA LEU A 54 4.44 -26.32 -11.50
C LEU A 54 3.48 -26.95 -10.50
N THR A 55 3.90 -28.02 -9.84
CA THR A 55 3.15 -28.61 -8.74
C THR A 55 3.41 -27.83 -7.46
N VAL A 56 2.34 -27.41 -6.79
CA VAL A 56 2.38 -26.77 -5.47
C VAL A 56 1.56 -27.57 -4.47
N GLY A 57 2.11 -27.74 -3.27
CA GLY A 57 1.52 -28.55 -2.21
C GLY A 57 1.21 -27.74 -0.95
N PRO A 58 1.05 -28.42 0.20
CA PRO A 58 0.76 -27.79 1.48
C PRO A 58 1.73 -26.65 1.83
N ASP A 59 1.24 -25.66 2.58
CA ASP A 59 1.95 -24.44 2.99
C ASP A 59 2.27 -23.44 1.89
N THR A 60 1.71 -23.67 0.70
CA THR A 60 1.85 -22.75 -0.42
C THR A 60 0.62 -21.86 -0.54
N ILE A 61 0.85 -20.55 -0.63
CA ILE A 61 -0.17 -19.57 -1.00
C ILE A 61 -0.18 -19.43 -2.54
N VAL A 62 -1.38 -19.51 -3.11
CA VAL A 62 -1.66 -19.39 -4.54
C VAL A 62 -2.77 -18.37 -4.80
N GLY A 63 -2.72 -17.73 -5.97
CA GLY A 63 -3.68 -16.69 -6.35
C GLY A 63 -3.43 -15.33 -5.68
N GLU A 64 -2.35 -15.20 -4.90
CA GLU A 64 -1.96 -13.98 -4.21
C GLU A 64 -1.66 -12.84 -5.17
N ILE A 65 -1.06 -13.11 -6.34
CA ILE A 65 -0.78 -12.04 -7.33
C ILE A 65 -2.07 -11.43 -7.82
N GLY A 66 -3.06 -12.23 -8.24
CA GLY A 66 -4.33 -11.67 -8.72
C GLY A 66 -5.04 -10.87 -7.64
N PHE A 67 -5.17 -11.48 -6.45
CA PHE A 67 -5.78 -10.85 -5.29
C PHE A 67 -5.09 -9.53 -4.87
N LEU A 68 -3.74 -9.52 -4.83
CA LEU A 68 -2.93 -8.39 -4.35
C LEU A 68 -2.48 -7.43 -5.43
N THR A 69 -2.81 -7.65 -6.71
CA THR A 69 -2.59 -6.69 -7.81
C THR A 69 -3.89 -6.16 -8.40
N GLY A 70 -5.04 -6.78 -8.09
CA GLY A 70 -6.33 -6.49 -8.73
C GLY A 70 -6.43 -7.02 -10.16
N LYS A 71 -5.38 -7.68 -10.68
CA LYS A 71 -5.36 -8.27 -12.02
C LYS A 71 -6.00 -9.68 -11.98
N GLY A 72 -6.46 -10.15 -13.13
CA GLY A 72 -6.92 -11.53 -13.29
C GLY A 72 -5.80 -12.54 -12.96
N ALA A 73 -6.16 -13.77 -12.62
CA ALA A 73 -5.20 -14.82 -12.26
C ALA A 73 -4.15 -15.01 -13.37
N ASN A 74 -2.88 -15.15 -12.99
CA ASN A 74 -1.77 -15.33 -13.94
C ASN A 74 -1.68 -16.77 -14.48
N ALA A 75 -2.29 -17.73 -13.80
CA ALA A 75 -2.25 -19.15 -14.10
C ALA A 75 -3.61 -19.81 -13.87
N THR A 76 -3.82 -20.93 -14.55
CA THR A 76 -4.91 -21.87 -14.23
C THR A 76 -4.41 -22.83 -13.16
N LEU A 77 -5.20 -23.01 -12.11
CA LEU A 77 -4.88 -23.90 -10.98
C LEU A 77 -5.85 -25.08 -10.96
N ARG A 78 -5.31 -26.30 -10.99
CA ARG A 78 -6.10 -27.55 -11.01
C ARG A 78 -5.72 -28.48 -9.87
N ALA A 79 -6.69 -29.04 -9.19
CA ALA A 79 -6.46 -30.06 -8.18
C ALA A 79 -5.96 -31.38 -8.81
N LEU A 80 -4.82 -31.91 -8.36
CA LEU A 80 -4.29 -33.21 -8.81
C LEU A 80 -4.92 -34.39 -8.05
N GLY A 81 -5.50 -34.11 -6.89
CA GLY A 81 -6.25 -35.03 -6.03
C GLY A 81 -7.25 -34.24 -5.18
N PRO A 82 -7.85 -34.84 -4.13
CA PRO A 82 -8.59 -34.06 -3.13
C PRO A 82 -7.68 -32.99 -2.51
N VAL A 83 -8.13 -31.74 -2.53
CA VAL A 83 -7.40 -30.58 -1.98
C VAL A 83 -8.24 -29.90 -0.91
N GLU A 84 -7.61 -29.59 0.22
CA GLU A 84 -8.18 -28.71 1.25
C GLU A 84 -7.38 -27.41 1.29
N ALA A 85 -8.06 -26.28 1.32
CA ALA A 85 -7.44 -24.97 1.37
C ALA A 85 -8.19 -24.00 2.29
N LEU A 86 -7.51 -22.92 2.65
CA LEU A 86 -8.11 -21.76 3.30
C LEU A 86 -8.27 -20.64 2.27
N SER A 87 -9.50 -20.17 2.11
CA SER A 87 -9.87 -18.95 1.39
C SER A 87 -9.63 -17.75 2.28
N LEU A 88 -8.77 -16.84 1.81
CA LEU A 88 -8.29 -15.65 2.52
C LEU A 88 -8.63 -14.41 1.67
N ASP A 89 -9.69 -13.71 2.07
CA ASP A 89 -10.13 -12.45 1.46
C ASP A 89 -9.62 -11.22 2.22
N SER A 90 -9.99 -10.02 1.77
CA SER A 90 -9.61 -8.76 2.44
C SER A 90 -10.09 -8.71 3.90
N SER A 91 -11.26 -9.28 4.22
CA SER A 91 -11.79 -9.33 5.58
C SER A 91 -10.98 -10.27 6.48
N ALA A 92 -10.49 -11.38 5.96
CA ALA A 92 -9.59 -12.28 6.70
C ALA A 92 -8.26 -11.59 7.04
N LEU A 93 -7.67 -10.85 6.09
CA LEU A 93 -6.46 -10.05 6.35
C LEU A 93 -6.71 -8.94 7.38
N GLN A 94 -7.86 -8.25 7.30
CA GLN A 94 -8.21 -7.22 8.27
C GLN A 94 -8.36 -7.79 9.69
N ARG A 95 -9.06 -8.93 9.84
CA ARG A 95 -9.16 -9.63 11.14
C ARG A 95 -7.77 -9.98 11.68
N LEU A 96 -6.90 -10.51 10.83
CA LEU A 96 -5.53 -10.86 11.20
C LEU A 96 -4.73 -9.65 11.71
N GLN A 97 -4.82 -8.51 11.01
CA GLN A 97 -4.15 -7.26 11.42
C GLN A 97 -4.67 -6.75 12.76
N ARG A 98 -5.97 -6.87 13.03
CA ARG A 98 -6.59 -6.44 14.29
C ARG A 98 -6.29 -7.39 15.46
N GLU A 99 -6.35 -8.70 15.22
CA GLU A 99 -6.29 -9.71 16.29
C GLU A 99 -4.86 -10.13 16.60
N THR A 100 -3.95 -10.10 15.62
CA THR A 100 -2.55 -10.50 15.77
C THR A 100 -1.59 -9.61 14.93
N PRO A 101 -1.45 -8.30 15.24
CA PRO A 101 -0.71 -7.35 14.39
C PRO A 101 0.71 -7.79 14.01
N ALA A 102 1.49 -8.31 14.98
CA ALA A 102 2.86 -8.76 14.73
C ALA A 102 2.93 -9.93 13.72
N ILE A 103 2.04 -10.92 13.86
CA ILE A 103 1.97 -12.06 12.93
C ILE A 103 1.45 -11.61 11.56
N ALA A 104 0.51 -10.66 11.54
CA ALA A 104 0.02 -10.04 10.31
C ALA A 104 1.16 -9.37 9.54
N ALA A 105 2.03 -8.59 10.21
CA ALA A 105 3.17 -7.95 9.58
C ALA A 105 4.11 -8.99 8.92
N ASP A 106 4.40 -10.10 9.60
CA ASP A 106 5.23 -11.18 9.05
C ASP A 106 4.58 -11.87 7.84
N ILE A 107 3.26 -12.03 7.85
CA ILE A 107 2.51 -12.58 6.71
C ILE A 107 2.53 -11.61 5.52
N LEU A 108 2.34 -10.31 5.75
CA LEU A 108 2.41 -9.30 4.69
C LEU A 108 3.82 -9.21 4.06
N ARG A 109 4.88 -9.38 4.86
CA ARG A 109 6.25 -9.51 4.34
C ARG A 109 6.48 -10.80 3.57
N LEU A 110 5.92 -11.93 4.03
CA LEU A 110 5.98 -13.18 3.29
C LEU A 110 5.30 -13.05 1.91
N LEU A 111 4.11 -12.45 1.86
CA LEU A 111 3.39 -12.23 0.60
C LEU A 111 4.18 -11.33 -0.36
N ALA A 112 4.88 -10.31 0.16
CA ALA A 112 5.73 -9.45 -0.65
C ALA A 112 6.86 -10.24 -1.32
N ARG A 113 7.55 -11.09 -0.56
CA ARG A 113 8.61 -11.96 -1.11
C ARG A 113 8.06 -12.89 -2.19
N LEU A 114 6.90 -13.51 -1.95
CA LEU A 114 6.25 -14.39 -2.93
C LEU A 114 5.90 -13.66 -4.23
N ILE A 115 5.39 -12.43 -4.15
CA ILE A 115 5.10 -11.62 -5.34
C ILE A 115 6.39 -11.27 -6.07
N GLN A 116 7.43 -10.84 -5.36
CA GLN A 116 8.70 -10.46 -5.99
C GLN A 116 9.34 -11.64 -6.73
N ASP A 117 9.37 -12.81 -6.11
CA ASP A 117 9.91 -14.04 -6.71
C ASP A 117 9.14 -14.46 -7.99
N ARG A 118 7.87 -14.04 -8.11
CA ARG A 118 6.95 -14.45 -9.18
C ARG A 118 6.66 -13.36 -10.23
N THR A 119 7.07 -12.11 -10.00
CA THR A 119 6.67 -10.93 -10.81
C THR A 119 7.87 -10.22 -11.45
N GLU A 120 8.97 -10.90 -11.75
CA GLU A 120 9.97 -10.37 -12.68
C GLU A 120 9.36 -10.29 -14.10
N GLN A 121 8.53 -9.27 -14.34
CA GLN A 121 8.17 -8.62 -15.60
C GLN A 121 6.86 -7.83 -15.42
N ASN A 122 6.98 -6.51 -15.30
CA ASN A 122 6.17 -5.50 -15.99
C ASN A 122 6.47 -4.13 -15.38
N GLU A 123 7.34 -3.41 -16.08
CA GLU A 123 7.77 -2.05 -15.78
C GLU A 123 6.78 -1.02 -16.32
N GLY A 124 6.53 0.03 -15.55
CA GLY A 124 6.45 1.36 -16.12
C GLY A 124 5.42 2.28 -15.47
N LEU A 125 5.89 3.19 -14.62
CA LEU A 125 5.23 4.48 -14.35
C LEU A 125 6.25 5.49 -13.86
N LEU A 126 6.94 6.16 -14.79
CA LEU A 126 7.45 7.52 -14.63
C LEU A 126 7.43 8.18 -16.02
N ALA A 127 6.35 8.87 -16.34
CA ALA A 127 6.44 9.96 -17.31
C ALA A 127 7.09 11.15 -16.58
N ASP A 128 7.99 11.83 -17.28
CA ASP A 128 8.83 12.92 -16.78
C ASP A 128 8.07 13.85 -15.82
N ILE A 129 8.45 13.82 -14.54
CA ILE A 129 7.99 14.80 -13.54
C ILE A 129 8.75 16.11 -13.82
N GLU A 130 8.43 16.76 -14.94
CA GLU A 130 8.81 18.14 -15.16
C GLU A 130 7.71 19.04 -14.60
N PRO A 131 8.04 19.99 -13.71
CA PRO A 131 7.06 20.95 -13.24
C PRO A 131 6.56 21.78 -14.43
N ARG A 132 5.37 21.45 -14.94
CA ARG A 132 4.60 22.37 -15.77
C ARG A 132 3.99 23.42 -14.85
N ASP A 133 4.15 24.69 -15.21
CA ASP A 133 3.46 25.80 -14.55
C ASP A 133 2.04 25.89 -15.14
N ASP A 134 1.21 24.94 -14.73
CA ASP A 134 -0.23 24.99 -14.90
C ASP A 134 -0.81 25.82 -13.75
N GLY A 135 -1.07 27.11 -14.01
CA GLY A 135 -1.89 27.91 -13.10
C GLY A 135 -3.22 27.19 -12.81
N GLY A 136 -3.79 27.40 -11.62
CA GLY A 136 -5.05 26.74 -11.20
C GLY A 136 -4.89 25.67 -10.12
N PHE A 137 -3.66 25.36 -9.70
CA PHE A 137 -3.40 24.46 -8.57
C PHE A 137 -3.53 25.14 -7.20
N GLU A 138 -4.35 24.56 -6.33
CA GLU A 138 -4.51 24.95 -4.91
C GLU A 138 -4.34 23.73 -4.01
N ILE A 139 -3.60 23.87 -2.91
CA ILE A 139 -3.50 22.83 -1.88
C ILE A 139 -4.22 23.31 -0.62
N VAL A 140 -5.21 22.52 -0.18
CA VAL A 140 -6.02 22.83 0.99
C VAL A 140 -5.75 21.80 2.08
N ARG A 141 -5.34 22.26 3.28
CA ARG A 141 -5.38 21.42 4.49
C ARG A 141 -6.83 21.27 4.91
N CYS A 142 -7.30 20.04 5.05
CA CYS A 142 -8.65 19.76 5.53
C CYS A 142 -8.79 20.23 6.98
N SER A 143 -9.70 21.17 7.22
CA SER A 143 -10.07 21.67 8.55
C SER A 143 -11.57 21.52 8.84
N THR A 144 -12.33 20.97 7.88
CA THR A 144 -13.77 20.73 7.97
C THR A 144 -14.09 19.30 7.56
N LEU A 145 -15.22 18.77 8.04
CA LEU A 145 -15.69 17.44 7.66
C LEU A 145 -15.97 17.32 6.16
N ASP A 146 -16.43 18.40 5.51
CA ASP A 146 -16.68 18.40 4.06
C ASP A 146 -15.39 18.26 3.26
N GLN A 147 -14.32 18.98 3.65
CA GLN A 147 -13.01 18.83 3.02
C GLN A 147 -12.42 17.42 3.25
N LEU A 148 -12.57 16.88 4.46
CA LEU A 148 -12.13 15.52 4.76
C LEU A 148 -12.90 14.48 3.92
N ARG A 149 -14.21 14.65 3.76
CA ARG A 149 -15.03 13.79 2.87
C ARG A 149 -14.55 13.84 1.43
N ILE A 150 -14.15 15.01 0.93
CA ILE A 150 -13.57 15.13 -0.41
C ILE A 150 -12.28 14.32 -0.51
N ALA A 151 -11.37 14.43 0.48
CA ALA A 151 -10.17 13.59 0.54
C ALA A 151 -10.52 12.10 0.52
N GLN A 152 -11.46 11.65 1.34
CA GLN A 152 -11.90 10.25 1.42
C GLN A 152 -12.49 9.72 0.11
N ARG A 153 -13.21 10.56 -0.65
CA ARG A 153 -13.72 10.24 -1.99
C ARG A 153 -12.60 10.12 -3.02
N VAL A 154 -11.64 11.05 -3.01
CA VAL A 154 -10.47 10.96 -3.93
C VAL A 154 -9.70 9.65 -3.69
N ARG A 155 -9.56 9.21 -2.43
CA ARG A 155 -8.94 7.91 -2.12
C ARG A 155 -9.73 6.75 -2.72
N TYR A 156 -11.06 6.74 -2.54
CA TYR A 156 -11.92 5.69 -3.09
C TYR A 156 -11.82 5.63 -4.61
N ASP A 157 -11.92 6.77 -5.29
CA ASP A 157 -11.82 6.83 -6.74
C ASP A 157 -10.49 6.26 -7.24
N VAL A 158 -9.37 6.64 -6.62
CA VAL A 158 -8.05 6.17 -7.06
C VAL A 158 -7.83 4.70 -6.71
N TYR A 159 -8.06 4.28 -5.47
CA TYR A 159 -7.75 2.92 -5.05
C TYR A 159 -8.78 1.90 -5.56
N CYS A 160 -10.07 2.19 -5.43
CA CYS A 160 -11.12 1.23 -5.79
C CYS A 160 -11.52 1.31 -7.26
N LEU A 161 -11.74 2.52 -7.81
CA LEU A 161 -12.24 2.66 -9.18
C LEU A 161 -11.12 2.61 -10.22
N GLU A 162 -10.02 3.35 -10.02
CA GLU A 162 -8.91 3.38 -10.99
C GLU A 162 -8.05 2.11 -10.89
N PHE A 163 -7.62 1.73 -9.68
CA PHE A 163 -6.74 0.57 -9.49
C PHE A 163 -7.48 -0.77 -9.33
N GLY A 164 -8.80 -0.76 -9.21
CA GLY A 164 -9.59 -1.99 -9.03
C GLY A 164 -9.31 -2.71 -7.70
N ARG A 165 -8.86 -2.00 -6.66
CA ARG A 165 -8.50 -2.59 -5.37
C ARG A 165 -9.71 -2.76 -4.46
N SER A 166 -9.70 -3.83 -3.68
CA SER A 166 -10.67 -4.05 -2.60
C SER A 166 -10.07 -3.60 -1.27
N SER A 167 -10.41 -2.38 -0.84
CA SER A 167 -10.06 -1.89 0.50
C SER A 167 -11.11 -2.36 1.51
N PRO A 168 -10.71 -2.92 2.68
CA PRO A 168 -11.67 -3.28 3.74
C PRO A 168 -12.31 -2.05 4.41
N TYR A 169 -11.79 -0.86 4.10
CA TYR A 169 -12.25 0.44 4.61
C TYR A 169 -13.07 1.22 3.56
N ALA A 170 -13.36 0.59 2.42
CA ALA A 170 -14.17 1.19 1.38
C ALA A 170 -15.67 1.05 1.71
N ASP A 171 -16.37 2.17 1.67
CA ASP A 171 -17.82 2.25 1.60
C ASP A 171 -18.20 2.55 0.15
N ALA A 172 -18.81 1.57 -0.52
CA ALA A 172 -19.21 1.69 -1.92
C ALA A 172 -20.48 2.51 -2.12
N ASP A 173 -21.33 2.62 -1.10
CA ASP A 173 -22.56 3.42 -1.17
C ASP A 173 -22.22 4.92 -1.05
N GLU A 174 -21.30 5.26 -0.14
CA GLU A 174 -20.82 6.64 0.05
C GLU A 174 -19.67 7.02 -0.89
N GLY A 175 -19.02 6.03 -1.51
CA GLY A 175 -17.86 6.21 -2.38
C GLY A 175 -16.65 6.75 -1.61
N THR A 176 -16.38 6.23 -0.41
CA THR A 176 -15.33 6.74 0.49
C THR A 176 -14.43 5.64 1.00
N ILE A 177 -13.18 5.99 1.32
CA ILE A 177 -12.29 5.15 2.14
C ILE A 177 -11.99 5.86 3.45
N VAL A 178 -12.39 5.23 4.56
CA VAL A 178 -12.20 5.74 5.93
C VAL A 178 -11.64 4.65 6.83
N ASP A 179 -10.45 4.88 7.40
CA ASP A 179 -9.80 3.96 8.32
C ASP A 179 -9.48 4.64 9.66
N GLU A 180 -8.95 3.87 10.62
CA GLU A 180 -8.69 4.33 11.98
C GLU A 180 -7.71 5.53 12.03
N LEU A 181 -6.81 5.67 11.05
CA LEU A 181 -5.85 6.76 11.00
C LEU A 181 -6.49 8.09 10.56
N ASP A 182 -7.76 8.12 10.13
CA ASP A 182 -8.48 9.38 9.90
C ASP A 182 -8.89 10.08 11.20
N GLU A 183 -8.92 9.38 12.35
CA GLU A 183 -9.29 9.98 13.63
C GLU A 183 -8.32 11.11 14.02
N ASN A 184 -7.02 10.85 13.88
CA ASN A 184 -5.96 11.77 14.30
C ASN A 184 -5.10 12.25 13.12
N GLY A 185 -5.50 11.94 11.88
CA GLY A 185 -4.78 12.27 10.67
C GLY A 185 -5.14 13.65 10.11
N THR A 186 -4.14 14.40 9.67
CA THR A 186 -4.34 15.64 8.90
C THR A 186 -4.30 15.33 7.42
N SER A 187 -5.42 15.52 6.72
CA SER A 187 -5.50 15.33 5.26
C SER A 187 -5.31 16.64 4.51
N PHE A 188 -4.75 16.55 3.31
CA PHE A 188 -4.64 17.65 2.34
C PHE A 188 -5.27 17.23 1.02
N VAL A 189 -5.93 18.16 0.34
CA VAL A 189 -6.49 17.97 -0.99
C VAL A 189 -5.82 18.93 -1.96
N ALA A 190 -5.41 18.39 -3.12
CA ALA A 190 -5.00 19.19 -4.26
C ALA A 190 -6.22 19.44 -5.15
N TYR A 191 -6.46 20.71 -5.47
CA TYR A 191 -7.43 21.15 -6.45
C TYR A 191 -6.71 21.64 -7.71
N HIS A 192 -7.29 21.36 -8.87
CA HIS A 192 -6.92 21.96 -10.15
C HIS A 192 -8.19 22.49 -10.81
N ASP A 193 -8.26 23.81 -11.04
CA ASP A 193 -9.46 24.49 -11.58
C ASP A 193 -10.74 24.15 -10.79
N GLY A 194 -10.64 24.06 -9.46
CA GLY A 194 -11.74 23.76 -8.55
C GLY A 194 -12.11 22.27 -8.46
N LEU A 195 -11.48 21.39 -9.24
CA LEU A 195 -11.67 19.94 -9.14
C LEU A 195 -10.68 19.33 -8.15
N ALA A 196 -11.13 18.45 -7.25
CA ALA A 196 -10.25 17.68 -6.37
C ALA A 196 -9.54 16.56 -7.15
N VAL A 197 -8.22 16.70 -7.32
CA VAL A 197 -7.38 15.85 -8.19
C VAL A 197 -6.40 14.96 -7.44
N GLY A 198 -6.15 15.26 -6.17
CA GLY A 198 -5.28 14.45 -5.33
C GLY A 198 -5.51 14.67 -3.85
N THR A 199 -5.03 13.74 -3.05
CA THR A 199 -5.10 13.78 -1.60
C THR A 199 -3.89 13.10 -0.99
N VAL A 200 -3.60 13.46 0.25
CA VAL A 200 -2.59 12.83 1.10
C VAL A 200 -2.96 13.00 2.56
N ARG A 201 -2.57 12.05 3.40
CA ARG A 201 -2.77 12.11 4.86
C ARG A 201 -1.44 12.05 5.59
N VAL A 202 -1.31 12.88 6.62
CA VAL A 202 -0.18 12.91 7.55
C VAL A 202 -0.69 12.55 8.94
N ASN A 203 -0.05 11.58 9.60
CA ASN A 203 -0.26 11.30 11.02
C ASN A 203 1.03 11.62 11.79
N LEU A 204 0.90 12.29 12.93
CA LEU A 204 2.01 12.56 13.85
C LEU A 204 1.95 11.53 14.98
N GLY A 205 3.06 10.91 15.34
CA GLY A 205 3.05 9.81 16.33
C GLY A 205 2.71 10.27 17.74
N ARG A 206 2.98 11.55 18.06
CA ARG A 206 2.52 12.18 19.32
C ARG A 206 0.99 12.28 19.44
N ASP A 207 0.28 12.28 18.31
CA ASP A 207 -1.16 12.50 18.27
C ASP A 207 -1.94 11.18 18.18
N GLY A 208 -1.29 10.04 17.90
CA GLY A 208 -1.98 8.76 17.80
C GLY A 208 -1.06 7.61 17.39
N ASP A 209 -1.55 6.38 17.58
CA ASP A 209 -0.84 5.17 17.17
C ASP A 209 -0.87 5.01 15.65
N PHE A 210 0.27 4.61 15.08
CA PHE A 210 0.39 4.25 13.66
C PHE A 210 -0.14 2.83 13.37
N GLY A 211 -0.48 2.08 14.42
CA GLY A 211 -0.95 0.70 14.33
C GLY A 211 0.10 -0.20 13.69
N ILE A 212 -0.35 -1.13 12.84
CA ILE A 212 0.54 -2.08 12.17
C ILE A 212 1.61 -1.42 11.30
N LEU A 213 1.40 -0.17 10.85
CA LEU A 213 2.39 0.54 10.03
C LEU A 213 3.69 0.82 10.79
N SER A 214 3.67 0.94 12.12
CA SER A 214 4.89 1.08 12.93
C SER A 214 5.85 -0.09 12.68
N ASP A 215 5.32 -1.31 12.75
CA ASP A 215 6.09 -2.54 12.52
C ASP A 215 6.45 -2.70 11.05
N LEU A 216 5.49 -2.48 10.14
CA LEU A 216 5.71 -2.62 8.69
C LEU A 216 6.76 -1.65 8.15
N TYR A 217 6.76 -0.41 8.65
CA TYR A 217 7.77 0.59 8.31
C TYR A 217 9.09 0.37 9.06
N GLY A 218 9.14 -0.58 10.00
CA GLY A 218 10.35 -0.91 10.75
C GLY A 218 10.82 0.20 11.67
N ILE A 219 9.91 1.08 12.13
CA ILE A 219 10.26 2.22 13.00
C ILE A 219 11.09 1.76 14.21
N PRO A 220 10.75 0.66 14.92
CA PRO A 220 11.54 0.20 16.07
C PRO A 220 13.01 -0.17 15.75
N GLY A 221 13.32 -0.46 14.48
CA GLY A 221 14.67 -0.76 14.02
C GLY A 221 15.49 0.47 13.60
N THR A 222 14.90 1.67 13.69
CA THR A 222 15.53 2.95 13.33
C THR A 222 15.93 3.75 14.57
N PRO A 223 16.76 4.79 14.46
CA PRO A 223 17.05 5.69 15.58
C PRO A 223 15.89 6.63 15.94
N PHE A 224 14.78 6.63 15.20
CA PHE A 224 13.67 7.56 15.39
C PHE A 224 12.62 6.99 16.36
N SER A 225 12.13 7.83 17.27
CA SER A 225 11.01 7.50 18.14
C SER A 225 9.69 7.63 17.36
N ILE A 226 8.66 6.85 17.72
CA ILE A 226 7.31 7.02 17.15
C ILE A 226 6.77 8.41 17.47
N GLU A 227 6.90 8.85 18.73
CA GLU A 227 6.38 10.13 19.23
C GLU A 227 6.88 11.34 18.40
N ASP A 228 8.17 11.34 18.03
CA ASP A 228 8.79 12.42 17.25
C ASP A 228 8.68 12.22 15.73
N SER A 229 8.06 11.14 15.28
CA SER A 229 7.96 10.81 13.86
C SER A 229 6.59 11.13 13.27
N SER A 230 6.54 11.13 11.94
CA SER A 230 5.31 11.20 11.16
C SER A 230 5.26 10.09 10.13
N ILE A 231 4.04 9.69 9.76
CA ILE A 231 3.80 8.84 8.58
C ILE A 231 3.01 9.62 7.53
N ILE A 232 3.28 9.34 6.25
CA ILE A 232 2.46 9.80 5.14
C ILE A 232 1.75 8.60 4.53
N THR A 233 0.42 8.65 4.49
CA THR A 233 -0.43 7.61 3.92
C THR A 233 -1.43 8.21 2.93
N LYS A 234 -2.16 7.35 2.22
CA LYS A 234 -3.24 7.75 1.29
C LYS A 234 -2.81 8.81 0.27
N TYR A 235 -1.57 8.70 -0.21
CA TYR A 235 -1.03 9.57 -1.25
C TYR A 235 -1.63 9.16 -2.60
N ALA A 236 -2.79 9.72 -2.92
CA ALA A 236 -3.61 9.32 -4.06
C ALA A 236 -3.78 10.50 -5.01
N ILE A 237 -3.36 10.34 -6.26
CA ILE A 237 -3.52 11.32 -7.33
C ILE A 237 -4.22 10.63 -8.50
N ARG A 238 -5.26 11.25 -9.03
CA ARG A 238 -5.99 10.77 -10.20
C ARG A 238 -5.06 10.66 -11.41
N GLU A 239 -5.22 9.62 -12.21
CA GLU A 239 -4.33 9.29 -13.33
C GLU A 239 -3.96 10.50 -14.21
N ALA A 240 -4.95 11.31 -14.60
CA ALA A 240 -4.78 12.47 -15.46
C ALA A 240 -3.82 13.56 -14.91
N TYR A 241 -3.50 13.54 -13.61
CA TYR A 241 -2.70 14.56 -12.94
C TYR A 241 -1.37 14.03 -12.37
N ARG A 242 -1.03 12.76 -12.58
CA ARG A 242 0.20 12.13 -12.05
C ARG A 242 1.49 12.67 -12.67
N GLY A 243 1.46 13.11 -13.93
CA GLY A 243 2.57 13.80 -14.62
C GLY A 243 2.57 15.32 -14.43
N GLY A 244 1.63 15.86 -13.65
CA GLY A 244 1.52 17.29 -13.36
C GLY A 244 2.24 17.69 -12.07
N SER A 245 2.11 18.97 -11.70
CA SER A 245 2.76 19.53 -10.51
C SER A 245 2.11 19.09 -9.17
N ALA A 246 0.96 18.40 -9.21
CA ALA A 246 0.18 17.96 -8.06
C ALA A 246 1.01 17.20 -7.01
N TYR A 247 1.84 16.26 -7.46
CA TYR A 247 2.69 15.46 -6.58
C TYR A 247 3.67 16.35 -5.80
N ILE A 248 4.48 17.14 -6.51
CA ILE A 248 5.49 18.00 -5.88
C ILE A 248 4.82 19.02 -4.95
N ARG A 249 3.67 19.59 -5.34
CA ARG A 249 2.93 20.57 -4.53
C ARG A 249 2.36 19.96 -3.25
N LEU A 250 1.74 18.77 -3.31
CA LEU A 250 1.28 18.05 -2.12
C LEU A 250 2.47 17.72 -1.21
N PHE A 251 3.55 17.18 -1.77
CA PHE A 251 4.74 16.83 -1.00
C PHE A 251 5.37 18.07 -0.32
N ALA A 252 5.41 19.22 -1.00
CA ALA A 252 5.88 20.47 -0.43
C ALA A 252 4.98 20.97 0.72
N ALA A 253 3.66 20.88 0.57
CA ALA A 253 2.71 21.27 1.63
C ALA A 253 2.86 20.39 2.88
N ILE A 254 3.02 19.08 2.70
CA ILE A 254 3.32 18.15 3.79
C ILE A 254 4.64 18.51 4.45
N GLY A 255 5.69 18.75 3.67
CA GLY A 255 7.01 19.11 4.21
C GLY A 255 6.94 20.35 5.11
N THR A 256 6.17 21.36 4.71
CA THR A 256 5.93 22.56 5.55
C THR A 256 5.15 22.21 6.82
N PHE A 257 4.09 21.41 6.72
CA PHE A 257 3.28 21.01 7.88
C PHE A 257 4.08 20.18 8.90
N VAL A 258 4.82 19.17 8.43
CA VAL A 258 5.63 18.29 9.28
C VAL A 258 6.80 19.07 9.90
N HIS A 259 7.42 19.98 9.16
CA HIS A 259 8.44 20.86 9.74
C HIS A 259 7.86 21.72 10.87
N ALA A 260 6.68 22.30 10.66
CA ALA A 260 6.02 23.14 11.66
C ALA A 260 5.57 22.35 12.91
N SER A 261 5.31 21.04 12.79
CA SER A 261 4.97 20.19 13.93
C SER A 261 6.20 19.79 14.76
N GLY A 262 7.41 19.96 14.24
CA GLY A 262 8.66 19.58 14.89
C GLY A 262 8.92 18.08 14.88
N ALA A 263 8.31 17.33 13.96
CA ALA A 263 8.69 15.93 13.75
C ALA A 263 10.11 15.83 13.16
N THR A 264 10.82 14.77 13.53
CA THR A 264 12.22 14.53 13.14
C THR A 264 12.37 13.55 11.98
N ALA A 265 11.32 12.78 11.68
CA ALA A 265 11.30 11.82 10.59
C ALA A 265 9.95 11.76 9.86
N ILE A 266 10.02 11.44 8.57
CA ILE A 266 8.87 11.09 7.73
C ILE A 266 9.02 9.66 7.25
N PHE A 267 8.13 8.78 7.69
CA PHE A 267 8.02 7.42 7.19
C PHE A 267 6.94 7.30 6.12
N ILE A 268 7.23 6.53 5.08
CA ILE A 268 6.32 6.24 3.97
C ILE A 268 6.46 4.78 3.57
N ASP A 269 5.49 4.29 2.81
CA ASP A 269 5.76 3.27 1.81
C ASP A 269 5.53 3.78 0.40
N CYS A 270 6.18 3.13 -0.56
CA CYS A 270 5.98 3.40 -1.97
C CYS A 270 6.04 2.13 -2.80
N ASN A 271 5.46 2.17 -4.00
CA ASN A 271 5.66 1.12 -4.98
C ASN A 271 7.16 1.01 -5.32
N PRO A 272 7.71 -0.22 -5.57
CA PRO A 272 9.12 -0.42 -5.86
C PRO A 272 9.69 0.47 -6.97
N GLU A 273 8.89 0.81 -7.98
CA GLU A 273 9.28 1.68 -9.09
C GLU A 273 9.60 3.11 -8.62
N LEU A 274 8.92 3.60 -7.58
CA LEU A 274 9.13 4.93 -7.01
C LEU A 274 10.28 4.97 -6.00
N ALA A 275 10.78 3.83 -5.52
CA ALA A 275 11.79 3.79 -4.48
C ALA A 275 13.08 4.51 -4.89
N ARG A 276 13.49 4.42 -6.17
CA ARG A 276 14.67 5.15 -6.67
C ARG A 276 14.42 6.67 -6.68
N PHE A 277 13.24 7.10 -7.05
CA PHE A 277 12.85 8.51 -7.04
C PHE A 277 12.86 9.07 -5.61
N TYR A 278 12.25 8.39 -4.65
CA TYR A 278 12.29 8.79 -3.23
C TYR A 278 13.72 8.80 -2.68
N ALA A 279 14.58 7.88 -3.10
CA ALA A 279 16.00 7.91 -2.71
C ALA A 279 16.72 9.18 -3.18
N THR A 280 16.38 9.74 -4.36
CA THR A 280 16.93 11.04 -4.81
C THR A 280 16.50 12.21 -3.92
N MET A 281 15.36 12.07 -3.22
CA MET A 281 14.88 13.05 -2.23
C MET A 281 15.47 12.84 -0.83
N GLY A 282 16.34 11.84 -0.65
CA GLY A 282 17.01 11.55 0.62
C GLY A 282 16.32 10.46 1.46
N PHE A 283 15.26 9.83 0.96
CA PHE A 283 14.65 8.70 1.66
C PHE A 283 15.55 7.47 1.62
N THR A 284 15.60 6.73 2.72
CA THR A 284 16.33 5.46 2.83
C THR A 284 15.36 4.33 3.22
N ARG A 285 15.64 3.11 2.76
CA ARG A 285 14.83 1.93 3.15
C ARG A 285 15.03 1.60 4.62
N THR A 286 13.96 1.21 5.30
CA THR A 286 13.98 0.92 6.75
C THR A 286 13.72 -0.54 7.09
N ALA A 287 13.02 -1.28 6.24
CA ALA A 287 12.66 -2.67 6.48
C ALA A 287 12.46 -3.46 5.17
N ASP A 288 12.17 -4.75 5.32
CA ASP A 288 11.72 -5.63 4.24
C ASP A 288 10.46 -5.06 3.56
N ASN A 289 10.32 -5.35 2.27
CA ASN A 289 9.08 -5.06 1.55
C ASN A 289 7.89 -5.80 2.19
N PHE A 290 6.71 -5.21 2.09
CA PHE A 290 5.47 -5.80 2.57
C PHE A 290 4.36 -5.58 1.55
N VAL A 291 3.24 -6.28 1.72
CA VAL A 291 2.03 -6.05 0.92
C VAL A 291 1.09 -5.14 1.67
N HIS A 292 0.79 -3.99 1.08
CA HIS A 292 -0.31 -3.14 1.49
C HIS A 292 -1.56 -3.51 0.67
N TYR A 293 -2.72 -3.63 1.31
CA TYR A 293 -3.96 -4.04 0.64
C TYR A 293 -4.43 -3.04 -0.43
N GLU A 294 -4.18 -1.74 -0.23
CA GLU A 294 -4.46 -0.69 -1.24
C GLU A 294 -3.31 -0.44 -2.23
N ASN A 295 -2.04 -0.44 -1.80
CA ASN A 295 -0.92 -0.08 -2.69
C ASN A 295 -0.35 -1.31 -3.43
N GLY A 296 -0.58 -2.52 -2.92
CA GLY A 296 0.09 -3.74 -3.36
C GLY A 296 1.47 -3.88 -2.73
N LEU A 297 2.47 -4.29 -3.52
CA LEU A 297 3.84 -4.43 -3.05
C LEU A 297 4.42 -3.06 -2.67
N SER A 298 4.89 -2.93 -1.44
CA SER A 298 5.28 -1.67 -0.82
C SER A 298 6.68 -1.75 -0.25
N VAL A 299 7.47 -0.70 -0.49
CA VAL A 299 8.82 -0.48 0.02
C VAL A 299 8.77 0.55 1.15
N PRO A 300 9.03 0.16 2.41
CA PRO A 300 9.06 1.09 3.53
C PRO A 300 10.34 1.95 3.48
N MET A 301 10.18 3.26 3.67
CA MET A 301 11.27 4.23 3.63
C MET A 301 11.11 5.33 4.67
N VAL A 302 12.22 5.96 5.06
CA VAL A 302 12.27 7.11 5.97
C VAL A 302 13.09 8.25 5.40
N LEU A 303 12.63 9.48 5.63
CA LEU A 303 13.43 10.70 5.48
C LEU A 303 13.77 11.26 6.86
N ASP A 304 15.06 11.35 7.16
CA ASP A 304 15.59 12.07 8.33
C ASP A 304 15.48 13.57 8.09
N LEU A 305 14.58 14.24 8.81
CA LEU A 305 14.36 15.68 8.61
C LEU A 305 15.46 16.54 9.23
N VAL A 306 16.21 16.03 10.20
CA VAL A 306 17.32 16.75 10.83
C VAL A 306 18.51 16.78 9.87
N ASP A 307 18.92 15.61 9.39
CA ASP A 307 20.00 15.48 8.40
C ASP A 307 19.62 16.14 7.06
N TYR A 308 18.37 16.01 6.62
CA TYR A 308 17.91 16.67 5.39
C TYR A 308 18.01 18.20 5.49
N GLN A 309 17.59 18.80 6.62
CA GLN A 309 17.76 20.23 6.85
C GLN A 309 19.23 20.61 6.87
N ASP A 310 20.09 19.80 7.47
CA ASP A 310 21.52 20.09 7.57
C ASP A 310 22.25 20.10 6.22
N ARG A 311 21.76 19.32 5.26
CA ARG A 311 22.27 19.30 3.88
C ARG A 311 21.79 20.47 3.02
N MET A 312 20.71 21.17 3.41
CA MET A 312 20.20 22.32 2.65
C MET A 312 21.07 23.57 2.88
N SER A 313 21.35 24.30 1.80
CA SER A 313 22.11 25.56 1.88
C SER A 313 21.36 26.61 2.72
N PHE A 314 22.09 27.52 3.38
CA PHE A 314 21.50 28.59 4.20
C PHE A 314 20.45 29.42 3.43
N ALA A 315 20.69 29.68 2.14
CA ALA A 315 19.77 30.41 1.28
C ALA A 315 18.45 29.66 1.02
N GLU A 316 18.49 28.33 0.92
CA GLU A 316 17.31 27.50 0.73
C GLU A 316 16.52 27.31 2.04
N ARG A 317 17.21 27.19 3.18
CA ARG A 317 16.57 27.21 4.51
C ARG A 317 15.82 28.53 4.75
N TYR A 318 16.41 29.65 4.36
CA TYR A 318 15.80 30.98 4.51
C TYR A 318 14.59 31.21 3.58
N ARG A 319 14.60 30.63 2.37
CA ARG A 319 13.53 30.82 1.37
C ARG A 319 12.25 30.04 1.73
N LYS A 320 12.35 28.85 2.32
CA LYS A 320 11.18 28.04 2.75
C LYS A 320 10.43 28.67 3.94
N ASN A 321 11.12 29.34 4.86
CA ASN A 321 10.52 29.98 6.03
C ASN A 321 9.67 31.25 5.74
N ARG A 322 9.49 31.65 4.47
CA ARG A 322 8.74 32.85 4.07
C ARG A 322 7.28 32.62 3.62
N TRP A 323 6.78 31.39 3.58
CA TRP A 323 5.35 31.17 3.33
C TRP A 323 4.56 31.36 4.64
N ARG A 324 4.26 32.64 4.92
CA ARG A 324 3.21 33.10 5.84
C ARG A 324 2.13 33.80 5.03
#